data_AF-A0AAU7K702-F1
#
_entry.id   AF-A0AAU7K702-F1
#
_cell.length_a   1.000
_cell.length_b   1.000
_cell.length_c   1.000
_cell.angle_alpha   90.00
_cell.angle_beta   90.00
_cell.angle_gamma   90.00
#
_symmetry.space_group_name_H-M   'P 1'
#
loop_
_entity.id
_entity.type
_entity.pdbx_description
1 polymer ?
#
loop_
_entity_poly.entity_id
_entity_poly.type
_entity_poly.pdbx_seq_one_letter_code
_entity_poly.pdbx_strand_id
1 'polypeptide(L)'
;MKTLKMFCLLVLAAGVADAQGVKFSADQPAAGSTVKFTYDPKGTNLENLADVKCTGYTFFTSTNPKSNKINLVKEGTIYKGEIATPDSVTVIGLAFSVGDQKDEAPAGYILEFTNDGKIPPEAYLNEAFLYGLAGNYYLGLTIDAEKAVSLYHQAFALKPALKKKNLQQYLSLEYKADKDKGTKLINEHIAALSKIKEPKEEDFSALIGLYSLLKKKTQADSVKAIVLKKYPTGNYAWGNDMNVLYGTKDFAAQEKKAADMIAKFKLDASKKADADKLNSI
;
A
#
# COMPACT_ATOMS: atom_id res chain seq x y z
N MET A 1 61.36 8.58 23.30
CA MET A 1 60.20 9.46 23.03
C MET A 1 59.38 8.83 21.91
N LYS A 2 58.27 8.16 22.23
CA LYS A 2 57.34 7.58 21.24
C LYS A 2 56.02 8.33 21.37
N THR A 3 55.69 9.11 20.35
CA THR A 3 54.46 9.91 20.26
C THR A 3 53.28 8.98 19.93
N LEU A 4 52.40 8.79 20.90
CA LEU A 4 51.14 8.06 20.74
C LEU A 4 50.14 9.00 20.05
N LYS A 5 49.84 8.76 18.76
CA LYS A 5 48.78 9.48 18.05
C LYS A 5 47.42 8.95 18.51
N MET A 6 46.71 9.77 19.25
CA MET A 6 45.34 9.52 19.69
C MET A 6 44.40 9.73 18.50
N PHE A 7 43.77 8.66 18.04
CA PHE A 7 42.76 8.68 16.98
C PHE A 7 41.40 8.88 17.65
N CYS A 8 40.86 10.09 17.61
CA CYS A 8 39.48 10.35 18.04
C CYS A 8 38.51 9.69 17.04
N LEU A 9 37.87 8.60 17.45
CA LEU A 9 36.69 8.06 16.78
C LEU A 9 35.54 9.08 16.97
N LEU A 10 35.21 9.81 15.89
CA LEU A 10 33.93 10.50 15.78
C LEU A 10 32.84 9.46 15.58
N VAL A 11 32.13 9.12 16.66
CA VAL A 11 30.85 8.42 16.57
C VAL A 11 29.83 9.44 16.05
N LEU A 12 29.58 9.40 14.75
CA LEU A 12 28.38 10.00 14.15
C LEU A 12 27.19 9.23 14.71
N ALA A 13 26.60 9.74 15.79
CA ALA A 13 25.23 9.40 16.14
C ALA A 13 24.35 9.90 14.99
N ALA A 14 23.91 8.98 14.14
CA ALA A 14 22.85 9.24 13.19
C ALA A 14 21.63 9.67 14.02
N GLY A 15 21.32 10.97 14.00
CA GLY A 15 20.11 11.50 14.60
C GLY A 15 18.93 10.77 13.96
N VAL A 16 18.22 10.00 14.77
CA VAL A 16 16.88 9.54 14.44
C VAL A 16 16.09 10.81 14.19
N ALA A 17 15.56 10.98 12.98
CA ALA A 17 14.66 12.07 12.69
C ALA A 17 13.42 11.86 13.57
N ASP A 18 13.37 12.53 14.71
CA ASP A 18 12.18 12.61 15.55
C ASP A 18 11.02 13.04 14.63
N ALA A 19 9.93 12.26 14.62
CA ALA A 19 8.70 12.67 13.98
C ALA A 19 8.24 13.97 14.66
N GLN A 20 8.51 15.12 14.05
CA GLN A 20 8.55 16.43 14.74
C GLN A 20 7.24 16.88 15.42
N GLY A 21 6.13 16.15 15.25
CA GLY A 21 4.87 16.43 15.92
C GLY A 21 4.36 15.30 16.82
N VAL A 22 4.66 14.02 16.57
CA VAL A 22 4.02 12.90 17.30
C VAL A 22 5.03 12.10 18.09
N LYS A 23 4.70 11.83 19.35
CA LYS A 23 5.42 10.87 20.20
C LYS A 23 4.47 9.77 20.65
N PHE A 24 4.77 8.53 20.28
CA PHE A 24 4.06 7.35 20.76
C PHE A 24 4.58 6.93 22.13
N SER A 25 3.75 6.26 22.93
CA SER A 25 4.13 5.74 24.24
C SER A 25 5.03 4.51 24.18
N ALA A 26 5.13 3.88 23.01
CA ALA A 26 5.97 2.72 22.72
C ALA A 26 6.39 2.75 21.24
N ASP A 27 7.63 2.37 20.95
CA ASP A 27 8.17 2.39 19.58
C ASP A 27 7.77 1.14 18.77
N GLN A 28 7.52 0.02 19.45
CA GLN A 28 7.15 -1.27 18.86
C GLN A 28 6.12 -2.00 19.74
N PRO A 29 4.90 -1.44 19.87
CA PRO A 29 3.84 -2.05 20.67
C PRO A 29 3.49 -3.46 20.16
N ALA A 30 3.02 -4.33 21.06
CA ALA A 30 2.45 -5.61 20.67
C ALA A 30 1.10 -5.40 19.98
N ALA A 31 0.79 -6.19 18.96
CA ALA A 31 -0.53 -6.25 18.35
C ALA A 31 -1.61 -6.53 19.42
N GLY A 32 -2.79 -5.94 19.28
CA GLY A 32 -3.85 -6.04 20.30
C GLY A 32 -3.73 -5.01 21.44
N SER A 33 -2.63 -4.26 21.51
CA SER A 33 -2.43 -3.28 22.59
C SER A 33 -3.08 -1.93 22.31
N THR A 34 -3.26 -1.16 23.39
CA THR A 34 -3.60 0.27 23.31
C THR A 34 -2.33 1.10 23.30
N VAL A 35 -2.21 1.98 22.31
CA VAL A 35 -1.09 2.90 22.18
C VAL A 35 -1.56 4.31 22.50
N LYS A 36 -0.83 4.99 23.38
CA LYS A 36 -1.02 6.42 23.67
C LYS A 36 -0.05 7.23 22.82
N PHE A 37 -0.45 8.44 22.47
CA PHE A 37 0.43 9.37 21.77
C PHE A 37 0.18 10.81 22.20
N THR A 38 1.20 11.65 22.00
CA THR A 38 1.08 13.10 22.07
C THR A 38 1.32 13.69 20.68
N TYR A 39 0.62 14.77 20.37
CA TYR A 39 0.79 15.58 19.17
C TYR A 39 1.07 17.05 19.54
N ASP A 40 2.20 17.58 19.10
CA ASP A 40 2.54 19.01 19.16
C ASP A 40 2.47 19.58 17.73
N PRO A 41 1.53 20.48 17.42
CA PRO A 41 1.41 21.07 16.10
C PRO A 41 2.51 22.09 15.79
N LYS A 42 3.41 22.39 16.74
CA LYS A 42 4.48 23.37 16.53
C LYS A 42 5.36 23.00 15.35
N GLY A 43 5.60 23.97 14.45
CA GLY A 43 6.38 23.76 13.23
C GLY A 43 5.62 23.06 12.10
N THR A 44 4.36 22.68 12.31
CA THR A 44 3.47 22.16 11.25
C THR A 44 2.63 23.29 10.66
N ASN A 45 1.95 23.02 9.55
CA ASN A 45 0.94 23.93 9.00
C ASN A 45 -0.31 24.05 9.91
N LEU A 46 -0.44 23.24 10.96
CA LEU A 46 -1.52 23.33 11.95
C LEU A 46 -1.14 24.13 13.21
N GLU A 47 0.06 24.70 13.26
CA GLU A 47 0.49 25.52 14.41
C GLU A 47 -0.49 26.66 14.69
N ASN A 48 -0.79 26.90 15.96
CA ASN A 48 -1.72 27.94 16.45
C ASN A 48 -3.18 27.79 16.01
N LEU A 49 -3.55 26.71 15.30
CA LEU A 49 -4.94 26.43 14.97
C LEU A 49 -5.69 25.76 16.13
N ALA A 50 -6.96 26.11 16.28
CA ALA A 50 -7.88 25.49 17.23
C ALA A 50 -8.57 24.26 16.60
N ASP A 51 -9.24 23.47 17.44
CA ASP A 51 -10.08 22.34 17.01
C ASP A 51 -9.38 21.28 16.15
N VAL A 52 -8.11 20.99 16.47
CA VAL A 52 -7.37 19.88 15.86
C VAL A 52 -8.12 18.56 16.07
N LYS A 53 -8.33 17.83 14.98
CA LYS A 53 -8.91 16.48 14.94
C LYS A 53 -7.84 15.47 14.57
N CYS A 54 -8.03 14.23 15.01
CA CYS A 54 -7.17 13.12 14.61
C CYS A 54 -8.02 11.99 14.00
N THR A 55 -7.56 11.47 12.87
CA THR A 55 -8.04 10.20 12.30
C THR A 55 -6.92 9.18 12.39
N GLY A 56 -7.19 8.06 13.07
CA GLY A 56 -6.31 6.90 13.09
C GLY A 56 -6.69 5.93 11.99
N TYR A 57 -5.70 5.50 11.21
CA TYR A 57 -5.83 4.45 10.20
C TYR A 57 -5.12 3.20 10.69
N THR A 58 -5.82 2.08 10.72
CA THR A 58 -5.30 0.78 11.14
C THR A 58 -5.16 -0.12 9.92
N PHE A 59 -3.98 -0.68 9.73
CA PHE A 59 -3.64 -1.60 8.65
C PHE A 59 -3.48 -3.01 9.21
N PHE A 60 -3.87 -4.01 8.40
CA PHE A 60 -3.99 -5.40 8.82
C PHE A 60 -3.27 -6.33 7.86
N THR A 61 -3.09 -7.57 8.28
CA THR A 61 -2.48 -8.64 7.46
C THR A 61 -3.31 -9.01 6.22
N SER A 62 -4.65 -8.96 6.31
CA SER A 62 -5.51 -9.58 5.29
C SER A 62 -6.78 -8.80 4.94
N THR A 63 -7.04 -7.65 5.56
CA THR A 63 -8.24 -6.85 5.32
C THR A 63 -7.89 -5.41 4.97
N ASN A 64 -8.83 -4.73 4.31
CA ASN A 64 -8.67 -3.32 3.99
C ASN A 64 -8.41 -2.47 5.25
N PRO A 65 -7.65 -1.37 5.12
CA PRO A 65 -7.42 -0.45 6.22
C PRO A 65 -8.76 0.09 6.77
N LYS A 66 -8.82 0.28 8.08
CA LYS A 66 -9.97 0.90 8.76
C LYS A 66 -9.57 2.26 9.30
N SER A 67 -10.50 3.21 9.30
CA SER A 67 -10.29 4.53 9.88
C SER A 67 -11.22 4.74 11.08
N ASN A 68 -10.70 5.40 12.11
CA ASN A 68 -11.47 5.80 13.30
C ASN A 68 -11.11 7.23 13.69
N LYS A 69 -12.12 8.00 14.12
CA LYS A 69 -11.87 9.30 14.75
C LYS A 69 -11.28 9.06 16.15
N ILE A 70 -10.19 9.74 16.47
CA ILE A 70 -9.56 9.66 17.79
C ILE A 70 -9.95 10.89 18.60
N ASN A 71 -10.44 10.67 19.81
CA ASN A 71 -10.70 11.75 20.74
C ASN A 71 -9.36 12.31 21.26
N LEU A 72 -9.17 13.62 21.12
CA LEU A 72 -7.99 14.31 21.61
C LEU A 72 -8.31 15.10 22.88
N VAL A 73 -7.43 15.01 23.88
CA VAL A 73 -7.45 15.85 25.08
C VAL A 73 -6.33 16.88 24.94
N LYS A 74 -6.69 18.16 24.92
CA LYS A 74 -5.72 19.26 24.83
C LYS A 74 -5.18 19.61 26.22
N GLU A 75 -3.86 19.63 26.36
CA GLU A 75 -3.14 20.10 27.55
C GLU A 75 -2.10 21.15 27.13
N GLY A 76 -2.44 22.43 27.34
CA GLY A 76 -1.62 23.52 26.82
C GLY A 76 -1.62 23.53 25.28
N THR A 77 -0.44 23.42 24.68
CA THR A 77 -0.26 23.34 23.22
C THR A 77 -0.26 21.90 22.69
N ILE A 78 -0.21 20.90 23.58
CA ILE A 78 -0.08 19.48 23.22
C ILE A 78 -1.45 18.81 23.22
N TYR A 79 -1.70 17.94 22.25
CA TYR A 79 -2.87 17.07 22.19
C TYR A 79 -2.50 15.65 22.58
N LYS A 80 -3.28 15.00 23.44
CA LYS A 80 -3.10 13.60 23.82
C LYS A 80 -4.20 12.75 23.21
N GLY A 81 -3.85 11.59 22.68
CA GLY A 81 -4.79 10.62 22.15
C GLY A 81 -4.37 9.19 22.48
N GLU A 82 -5.30 8.27 22.26
CA GLU A 82 -5.03 6.84 22.37
C GLU A 82 -5.80 6.06 21.31
N ILE A 83 -5.25 4.93 20.90
CA ILE A 83 -5.85 4.03 19.93
C ILE A 83 -5.73 2.59 20.43
N ALA A 84 -6.87 1.94 20.62
CA ALA A 84 -6.95 0.50 20.83
C ALA A 84 -6.87 -0.21 19.48
N THR A 85 -6.04 -1.24 19.38
CA THR A 85 -5.84 -2.00 18.14
C THR A 85 -6.22 -3.46 18.33
N PRO A 86 -6.68 -4.18 17.28
CA PRO A 86 -6.90 -5.61 17.36
C PRO A 86 -5.60 -6.39 17.15
N ASP A 87 -5.59 -7.68 17.50
CA ASP A 87 -4.43 -8.58 17.34
C ASP A 87 -3.92 -8.73 15.90
N SER A 88 -4.76 -8.38 14.91
CA SER A 88 -4.41 -8.43 13.49
C SER A 88 -3.76 -7.16 12.94
N VAL A 89 -3.54 -6.15 13.79
CA VAL A 89 -2.87 -4.90 13.40
C VAL A 89 -1.42 -5.17 13.01
N THR A 90 -0.95 -4.47 11.98
CA THR A 90 0.47 -4.48 11.61
C THR A 90 1.08 -3.09 11.68
N VAL A 91 0.30 -2.07 11.32
CA VAL A 91 0.71 -0.66 11.25
C VAL A 91 -0.47 0.22 11.62
N ILE A 92 -0.21 1.31 12.34
CA ILE A 92 -1.14 2.45 12.39
C ILE A 92 -0.52 3.66 11.70
N GLY A 93 -1.37 4.51 11.15
CA GLY A 93 -1.01 5.85 10.71
C GLY A 93 -1.95 6.88 11.35
N LEU A 94 -1.41 8.02 11.78
CA LEU A 94 -2.19 9.14 12.29
C LEU A 94 -2.23 10.27 11.29
N ALA A 95 -3.41 10.88 11.13
CA ALA A 95 -3.60 12.10 10.35
C ALA A 95 -4.28 13.16 11.20
N PHE A 96 -3.71 14.37 11.23
CA PHE A 96 -4.27 15.50 11.95
C PHE A 96 -4.88 16.50 10.97
N SER A 97 -5.94 17.19 11.38
CA SER A 97 -6.56 18.22 10.55
C SER A 97 -7.30 19.28 11.36
N VAL A 98 -7.49 20.45 10.75
CA VAL A 98 -8.41 21.51 11.19
C VAL A 98 -9.28 21.88 9.99
N GLY A 99 -10.59 21.65 10.09
CA GLY A 99 -11.48 21.73 8.92
C GLY A 99 -11.01 20.78 7.81
N ASP A 100 -10.82 21.33 6.61
CA ASP A 100 -10.31 20.60 5.44
C ASP A 100 -8.77 20.64 5.33
N GLN A 101 -8.09 21.43 6.18
CA GLN A 101 -6.64 21.52 6.18
C GLN A 101 -6.05 20.36 6.96
N LYS A 102 -5.32 19.50 6.25
CA LYS A 102 -4.59 18.37 6.82
C LYS A 102 -3.16 18.78 7.19
N ASP A 103 -2.64 18.17 8.23
CA ASP A 103 -1.23 18.26 8.56
C ASP A 103 -0.35 17.75 7.42
N GLU A 104 0.72 18.50 7.14
CA GLU A 104 1.79 18.10 6.23
C GLU A 104 2.93 17.48 7.05
N ALA A 105 2.90 16.15 7.14
CA ALA A 105 3.92 15.38 7.83
C ALA A 105 4.72 14.57 6.79
N PRO A 106 5.83 15.07 6.21
CA PRO A 106 6.53 14.41 5.10
C PRO A 106 6.92 12.96 5.39
N ALA A 107 7.36 12.66 6.60
CA ALA A 107 7.68 11.29 7.04
C ALA A 107 6.42 10.49 7.46
N GLY A 108 5.28 11.13 7.67
CA GLY A 108 4.07 10.56 8.24
C GLY A 108 4.21 10.25 9.74
N TYR A 109 3.07 10.02 10.39
CA TYR A 109 3.02 9.51 11.76
C TYR A 109 2.62 8.05 11.73
N ILE A 110 3.62 7.18 11.56
CA ILE A 110 3.44 5.75 11.36
C ILE A 110 4.05 4.99 12.55
N LEU A 111 3.37 3.94 13.00
CA LEU A 111 3.88 3.05 14.04
C LEU A 111 3.62 1.58 13.66
N GLU A 112 4.68 0.79 13.64
CA GLU A 112 4.63 -0.66 13.38
C GLU A 112 4.31 -1.42 14.66
N PHE A 113 3.59 -2.53 14.52
CA PHE A 113 3.23 -3.42 15.63
C PHE A 113 3.97 -4.74 15.53
N THR A 114 4.33 -5.29 16.68
CA THR A 114 4.95 -6.61 16.78
C THR A 114 3.90 -7.69 16.96
N ASN A 115 4.15 -8.85 16.36
CA ASN A 115 3.48 -10.10 16.67
C ASN A 115 4.54 -11.06 17.23
N ASP A 116 4.29 -11.62 18.41
CA ASP A 116 5.27 -12.44 19.15
C ASP A 116 6.66 -11.77 19.29
N GLY A 117 6.66 -10.45 19.57
CA GLY A 117 7.88 -9.66 19.79
C GLY A 117 8.71 -9.37 18.54
N LYS A 118 8.18 -9.66 17.34
CA LYS A 118 8.83 -9.35 16.06
C LYS A 118 7.89 -8.57 15.14
N ILE A 119 8.44 -7.69 14.32
CA ILE A 119 7.67 -7.03 13.28
C ILE A 119 7.30 -8.09 12.21
N PRO A 120 6.00 -8.32 11.93
CA PRO A 120 5.60 -9.27 10.91
C PRO A 120 5.92 -8.71 9.51
N PRO A 121 6.23 -9.55 8.52
CA PRO A 121 6.59 -9.08 7.19
C PRO A 121 5.47 -8.28 6.49
N GLU A 122 4.22 -8.50 6.87
CA GLU A 122 3.07 -7.72 6.39
C GLU A 122 3.05 -6.28 6.92
N ALA A 123 3.73 -5.96 8.04
CA ALA A 123 3.91 -4.58 8.48
C ALA A 123 4.74 -3.78 7.47
N TYR A 124 5.87 -4.33 7.04
CA TYR A 124 6.71 -3.72 6.01
C TYR A 124 5.97 -3.55 4.68
N LEU A 125 5.09 -4.49 4.29
CA LEU A 125 4.27 -4.33 3.09
C LEU A 125 3.27 -3.17 3.23
N ASN A 126 2.63 -3.04 4.39
CA ASN A 126 1.68 -1.96 4.66
C ASN A 126 2.38 -0.60 4.77
N GLU A 127 3.57 -0.54 5.36
CA GLU A 127 4.39 0.67 5.35
C GLU A 127 4.88 1.00 3.93
N ALA A 128 5.29 0.00 3.13
CA ALA A 128 5.65 0.21 1.73
C ALA A 128 4.48 0.71 0.88
N PHE A 129 3.26 0.27 1.18
CA PHE A 129 2.04 0.79 0.55
C PHE A 129 1.82 2.28 0.88
N LEU A 130 2.06 2.68 2.13
CA LEU A 130 1.98 4.08 2.55
C LEU A 130 3.02 4.92 1.81
N TYR A 131 4.31 4.59 1.89
CA TYR A 131 5.34 5.38 1.21
C TYR A 131 5.32 5.28 -0.32
N GLY A 132 4.83 4.17 -0.90
CA GLY A 132 4.92 3.93 -2.34
C GLY A 132 3.69 4.33 -3.14
N LEU A 133 2.53 4.51 -2.49
CA LEU A 133 1.26 4.66 -3.21
C LEU A 133 0.27 5.61 -2.54
N ALA A 134 -0.09 5.38 -1.27
CA ALA A 134 -1.32 5.96 -0.71
C ALA A 134 -1.11 6.84 0.52
N GLY A 135 0.12 6.99 0.98
CA GLY A 135 0.42 7.71 2.21
C GLY A 135 -0.01 9.17 2.18
N ASN A 136 0.12 9.86 1.05
CA ASN A 136 -0.33 11.25 0.94
C ASN A 136 -1.85 11.36 1.22
N TYR A 137 -2.63 10.48 0.58
CA TYR A 137 -4.07 10.38 0.79
C TYR A 137 -4.42 10.08 2.26
N TYR A 138 -3.80 9.05 2.85
CA TYR A 138 -4.11 8.62 4.22
C TYR A 138 -3.57 9.57 5.29
N LEU A 139 -2.29 9.94 5.22
CA LEU A 139 -1.55 10.57 6.31
C LEU A 139 -0.95 11.95 5.98
N GLY A 140 -1.01 12.39 4.71
CA GLY A 140 -0.41 13.66 4.30
C GLY A 140 1.10 13.54 4.07
N LEU A 141 1.63 12.30 4.08
CA LEU A 141 3.05 12.03 3.88
C LEU A 141 3.48 12.19 2.42
N THR A 142 4.77 12.42 2.25
CA THR A 142 5.41 12.48 0.93
C THR A 142 5.77 11.07 0.48
N ILE A 143 5.31 10.70 -0.73
CA ILE A 143 5.61 9.40 -1.32
C ILE A 143 7.12 9.28 -1.54
N ASP A 144 7.68 8.16 -1.09
CA ASP A 144 9.09 7.81 -1.17
C ASP A 144 9.22 6.39 -1.73
N ALA A 145 9.56 6.31 -3.02
CA ALA A 145 9.69 5.05 -3.71
C ALA A 145 10.92 4.25 -3.24
N GLU A 146 12.02 4.91 -2.86
CA GLU A 146 13.24 4.25 -2.39
C GLU A 146 13.00 3.59 -1.01
N LYS A 147 12.36 4.33 -0.09
CA LYS A 147 11.95 3.77 1.21
C LYS A 147 10.99 2.60 1.01
N ALA A 148 10.00 2.74 0.13
CA ALA A 148 9.06 1.64 -0.16
C ALA A 148 9.76 0.40 -0.73
N VAL A 149 10.74 0.55 -1.63
CA VAL A 149 11.55 -0.56 -2.16
C VAL A 149 12.34 -1.25 -1.05
N SER A 150 12.97 -0.48 -0.15
CA SER A 150 13.69 -1.03 1.01
C SER A 150 12.78 -1.87 1.91
N LEU A 151 11.56 -1.38 2.19
CA LEU A 151 10.56 -2.11 2.97
C LEU A 151 10.11 -3.40 2.28
N TYR A 152 9.94 -3.40 0.95
CA TYR A 152 9.71 -4.63 0.19
C TYR A 152 10.84 -5.64 0.34
N HIS A 153 12.10 -5.20 0.31
CA HIS A 153 13.24 -6.08 0.54
C HIS A 153 13.21 -6.73 1.93
N GLN A 154 12.88 -5.97 2.98
CA GLN A 154 12.71 -6.51 4.33
C GLN A 154 11.59 -7.55 4.40
N ALA A 155 10.41 -7.24 3.84
CA ALA A 155 9.28 -8.16 3.78
C ALA A 155 9.65 -9.48 3.07
N PHE A 156 10.36 -9.39 1.93
CA PHE A 156 10.72 -10.56 1.13
C PHE A 156 11.86 -11.38 1.75
N ALA A 157 12.76 -10.75 2.50
CA ALA A 157 13.79 -11.46 3.25
C ALA A 157 13.17 -12.34 4.35
N LEU A 158 12.16 -11.81 5.04
CA LEU A 158 11.45 -12.54 6.10
C LEU A 158 10.47 -13.58 5.55
N LYS A 159 9.80 -13.29 4.43
CA LYS A 159 8.80 -14.19 3.82
C LYS A 159 8.86 -14.12 2.29
N PRO A 160 9.77 -14.87 1.63
CA PRO A 160 9.97 -14.82 0.17
C PRO A 160 8.71 -15.07 -0.66
N ALA A 161 7.76 -15.86 -0.13
CA ALA A 161 6.49 -16.14 -0.78
C ALA A 161 5.63 -14.88 -1.04
N LEU A 162 5.84 -13.79 -0.28
CA LEU A 162 5.15 -12.51 -0.48
C LEU A 162 5.54 -11.85 -1.80
N LYS A 163 6.73 -12.13 -2.35
CA LYS A 163 7.22 -11.51 -3.59
C LYS A 163 6.28 -11.79 -4.75
N LYS A 164 5.78 -13.02 -4.88
CA LYS A 164 4.90 -13.39 -6.01
C LYS A 164 3.62 -12.55 -6.03
N LYS A 165 3.00 -12.35 -4.86
CA LYS A 165 1.73 -11.60 -4.74
C LYS A 165 1.92 -10.09 -4.93
N ASN A 166 3.09 -9.57 -4.61
CA ASN A 166 3.38 -8.13 -4.64
C ASN A 166 4.29 -7.71 -5.79
N LEU A 167 4.62 -8.62 -6.71
CA LEU A 167 5.66 -8.43 -7.71
C LEU A 167 5.45 -7.17 -8.56
N GLN A 168 4.22 -6.97 -9.05
CA GLN A 168 3.91 -5.82 -9.91
C GLN A 168 4.06 -4.49 -9.18
N GLN A 169 3.58 -4.39 -7.94
CA GLN A 169 3.71 -3.18 -7.12
C GLN A 169 5.19 -2.90 -6.79
N TYR A 170 5.93 -3.94 -6.38
CA TYR A 170 7.36 -3.85 -6.13
C TYR A 170 8.13 -3.37 -7.36
N LEU A 171 7.91 -3.98 -8.54
CA LEU A 171 8.58 -3.58 -9.78
C LEU A 171 8.19 -2.17 -10.23
N SER A 172 6.94 -1.76 -9.99
CA SER A 172 6.53 -0.37 -10.24
C SER A 172 7.30 0.61 -9.37
N LEU A 173 7.60 0.25 -8.12
CA LEU A 173 8.34 1.11 -7.20
C LEU A 173 9.83 1.12 -7.54
N GLU A 174 10.41 -0.03 -7.90
CA GLU A 174 11.78 -0.09 -8.43
C GLU A 174 11.94 0.85 -9.65
N TYR A 175 10.97 0.84 -10.58
CA TYR A 175 10.98 1.74 -11.74
C TYR A 175 10.80 3.22 -11.38
N LYS A 176 10.04 3.53 -10.31
CA LYS A 176 9.87 4.91 -9.82
C LYS A 176 11.12 5.42 -9.11
N ALA A 177 11.77 4.57 -8.31
CA ALA A 177 12.98 4.88 -7.57
C ALA A 177 14.19 5.03 -8.52
N ASP A 178 14.39 4.05 -9.40
CA ASP A 178 15.45 4.04 -10.39
C ASP A 178 14.90 3.48 -11.70
N LYS A 179 14.73 4.38 -12.68
CA LYS A 179 14.12 4.05 -13.96
C LYS A 179 14.90 3.00 -14.73
N ASP A 180 16.23 3.02 -14.68
CA ASP A 180 17.07 2.11 -15.46
C ASP A 180 17.12 0.72 -14.81
N LYS A 181 17.37 0.69 -13.49
CA LYS A 181 17.31 -0.56 -12.71
C LYS A 181 15.93 -1.20 -12.80
N GLY A 182 14.87 -0.43 -12.59
CA GLY A 182 13.50 -0.93 -12.67
C GLY A 182 13.12 -1.39 -14.08
N THR A 183 13.53 -0.67 -15.13
CA THR A 183 13.32 -1.11 -16.52
C THR A 183 14.01 -2.44 -16.79
N LYS A 184 15.26 -2.60 -16.34
CA LYS A 184 16.00 -3.86 -16.46
C LYS A 184 15.26 -5.00 -15.76
N LEU A 185 14.90 -4.81 -14.48
CA LEU A 185 14.17 -5.82 -13.69
C LEU A 185 12.83 -6.21 -14.34
N ILE A 186 12.06 -5.24 -14.84
CA ILE A 186 10.79 -5.53 -15.51
C ILE A 186 11.01 -6.34 -16.79
N ASN A 187 11.99 -5.99 -17.62
CA ASN A 187 12.29 -6.75 -18.83
C ASN A 187 12.80 -8.17 -18.54
N GLU A 188 13.58 -8.38 -17.47
CA GLU A 188 13.99 -9.72 -17.01
C GLU A 188 12.77 -10.60 -16.67
N HIS A 189 11.78 -10.03 -15.98
CA HIS A 189 10.53 -10.76 -15.67
C HIS A 189 9.68 -11.02 -16.91
N ILE A 190 9.59 -10.06 -17.86
CA ILE A 190 8.93 -10.28 -19.15
C ILE A 190 9.59 -11.44 -19.91
N ALA A 191 10.93 -11.47 -19.95
CA ALA A 191 11.69 -12.51 -20.61
C ALA A 191 11.50 -13.89 -19.94
N ALA A 192 11.43 -13.93 -18.60
CA ALA A 192 11.14 -15.16 -17.86
C ALA A 192 9.74 -15.69 -18.17
N LEU A 193 8.71 -14.83 -18.12
CA LEU A 193 7.33 -15.20 -18.41
C LEU A 193 7.14 -15.67 -19.85
N SER A 194 7.86 -15.06 -20.80
CA SER A 194 7.79 -15.40 -22.22
C SER A 194 8.42 -16.75 -22.57
N LYS A 195 9.21 -17.35 -21.66
CA LYS A 195 9.80 -18.68 -21.80
C LYS A 195 8.91 -19.80 -21.24
N ILE A 196 7.81 -19.47 -20.59
CA ILE A 196 6.87 -20.47 -20.07
C ILE A 196 6.20 -21.14 -21.27
N LYS A 197 6.34 -22.47 -21.39
CA LYS A 197 5.77 -23.25 -22.51
C LYS A 197 4.25 -23.21 -22.53
N GLU A 198 3.63 -23.29 -21.36
CA GLU A 198 2.18 -23.31 -21.19
C GLU A 198 1.76 -22.25 -20.16
N PRO A 199 1.76 -20.96 -20.57
CA PRO A 199 1.38 -19.88 -19.67
C PRO A 199 -0.09 -20.00 -19.26
N LYS A 200 -0.31 -19.87 -17.95
CA LYS A 200 -1.63 -19.79 -17.32
C LYS A 200 -2.20 -18.38 -17.45
N GLU A 201 -3.47 -18.21 -17.13
CA GLU A 201 -4.14 -16.90 -17.22
C GLU A 201 -3.41 -15.82 -16.39
N GLU A 202 -2.86 -16.20 -15.24
CA GLU A 202 -2.11 -15.31 -14.35
C GLU A 202 -0.79 -14.86 -14.97
N ASP A 203 -0.12 -15.70 -15.75
CA ASP A 203 1.14 -15.36 -16.42
C ASP A 203 0.91 -14.30 -17.51
N PHE A 204 -0.19 -14.42 -18.26
CA PHE A 204 -0.60 -13.40 -19.23
C PHE A 204 -0.99 -12.10 -18.54
N SER A 205 -1.75 -12.18 -17.45
CA SER A 205 -2.15 -11.01 -16.67
C SER A 205 -0.92 -10.26 -16.13
N ALA A 206 0.08 -11.01 -15.64
CA ALA A 206 1.37 -10.44 -15.22
C ALA A 206 2.09 -9.77 -16.40
N LEU A 207 2.21 -10.44 -17.57
CA LEU A 207 2.83 -9.85 -18.76
C LEU A 207 2.17 -8.54 -19.19
N ILE A 208 0.84 -8.48 -19.19
CA ILE A 208 0.08 -7.26 -19.51
C ILE A 208 0.45 -6.15 -18.53
N GLY A 209 0.44 -6.43 -17.22
CA GLY A 209 0.83 -5.47 -16.20
C GLY A 209 2.25 -4.94 -16.38
N LEU A 210 3.22 -5.82 -16.67
CA LEU A 210 4.62 -5.43 -16.89
C LEU A 210 4.80 -4.60 -18.17
N TYR A 211 4.12 -4.93 -19.27
CA TYR A 211 4.13 -4.10 -20.46
C TYR A 211 3.50 -2.72 -20.21
N SER A 212 2.41 -2.66 -19.43
CA SER A 212 1.79 -1.39 -19.03
C SER A 212 2.73 -0.52 -18.19
N LEU A 213 3.50 -1.08 -17.26
CA LEU A 213 4.50 -0.33 -16.48
C LEU A 213 5.55 0.35 -17.38
N LEU A 214 5.98 -0.34 -18.44
CA LEU A 214 6.93 0.20 -19.43
C LEU A 214 6.26 1.03 -20.53
N LYS A 215 4.97 1.34 -20.41
CA LYS A 215 4.17 2.06 -21.43
C LYS A 215 4.19 1.40 -22.82
N LYS A 216 4.40 0.07 -22.88
CA LYS A 216 4.45 -0.74 -24.09
C LYS A 216 3.05 -1.20 -24.52
N LYS A 217 2.20 -0.22 -24.91
CA LYS A 217 0.78 -0.44 -25.18
C LYS A 217 0.50 -1.54 -26.22
N THR A 218 1.18 -1.52 -27.36
CA THR A 218 0.96 -2.50 -28.43
C THR A 218 1.21 -3.93 -27.96
N GLN A 219 2.27 -4.14 -27.16
CA GLN A 219 2.57 -5.45 -26.57
C GLN A 219 1.51 -5.87 -25.55
N ALA A 220 1.09 -4.95 -24.68
CA ALA A 220 0.01 -5.21 -23.72
C ALA A 220 -1.30 -5.60 -24.43
N ASP A 221 -1.68 -4.88 -25.49
CA ASP A 221 -2.90 -5.14 -26.27
C ASP A 221 -2.81 -6.49 -27.01
N SER A 222 -1.64 -6.85 -27.53
CA SER A 222 -1.41 -8.16 -28.15
C SER A 222 -1.60 -9.31 -27.15
N VAL A 223 -1.00 -9.21 -25.96
CA VAL A 223 -1.18 -10.22 -24.90
C VAL A 223 -2.64 -10.24 -24.41
N LYS A 224 -3.29 -9.08 -24.31
CA LYS A 224 -4.71 -8.96 -23.98
C LYS A 224 -5.60 -9.74 -24.96
N ALA A 225 -5.35 -9.64 -26.26
CA ALA A 225 -6.09 -10.39 -27.27
C ALA A 225 -5.91 -11.91 -27.10
N ILE A 226 -4.68 -12.36 -26.77
CA ILE A 226 -4.37 -13.78 -26.54
C ILE A 226 -5.12 -14.30 -25.30
N VAL A 227 -5.06 -13.59 -24.16
CA VAL A 227 -5.70 -14.05 -22.92
C VAL A 227 -7.22 -14.08 -23.04
N LEU A 228 -7.83 -13.09 -23.70
CA LEU A 228 -9.29 -13.08 -23.93
C LEU A 228 -9.75 -14.20 -24.87
N LYS A 229 -8.91 -14.61 -25.83
CA LYS A 229 -9.20 -15.75 -26.70
C LYS A 229 -9.04 -17.09 -25.98
N LYS A 230 -8.02 -17.24 -25.14
CA LYS A 230 -7.71 -18.49 -24.44
C LYS A 230 -8.58 -18.71 -23.19
N TYR A 231 -8.93 -17.62 -22.50
CA TYR A 231 -9.73 -17.63 -21.27
C TYR A 231 -10.92 -16.66 -21.39
N PRO A 232 -11.88 -16.91 -22.30
CA PRO A 232 -12.98 -15.98 -22.59
C PRO A 232 -13.92 -15.75 -21.40
N THR A 233 -13.96 -16.68 -20.44
CA THR A 233 -14.71 -16.60 -19.18
C THR A 233 -13.80 -16.60 -17.95
N GLY A 234 -12.50 -16.35 -18.15
CA GLY A 234 -11.50 -16.31 -17.09
C GLY A 234 -11.56 -15.02 -16.26
N ASN A 235 -10.69 -14.95 -15.25
CA ASN A 235 -10.62 -13.82 -14.33
C ASN A 235 -10.25 -12.50 -15.02
N TYR A 236 -9.36 -12.56 -16.02
CA TYR A 236 -8.97 -11.39 -16.79
C TYR A 236 -10.15 -10.87 -17.63
N ALA A 237 -10.88 -11.78 -18.28
CA ALA A 237 -12.08 -11.42 -19.04
C ALA A 237 -13.15 -10.80 -18.15
N TRP A 238 -13.39 -11.36 -16.96
CA TRP A 238 -14.30 -10.80 -15.97
C TRP A 238 -13.91 -9.38 -15.57
N GLY A 239 -12.64 -9.16 -15.17
CA GLY A 239 -12.15 -7.84 -14.79
C GLY A 239 -12.23 -6.82 -15.92
N ASN A 240 -11.94 -7.24 -17.17
CA ASN A 240 -12.10 -6.39 -18.34
C ASN A 240 -13.56 -5.93 -18.53
N ASP A 241 -14.51 -6.85 -18.42
CA ASP A 241 -15.92 -6.55 -18.65
C ASP A 241 -16.51 -5.70 -17.51
N MET A 242 -16.12 -5.97 -16.26
CA MET A 242 -16.48 -5.12 -15.11
C MET A 242 -15.98 -3.67 -15.27
N ASN A 243 -14.74 -3.49 -15.72
CA ASN A 243 -14.21 -2.15 -15.99
C ASN A 243 -15.01 -1.42 -17.08
N VAL A 244 -15.43 -2.15 -18.11
CA VAL A 244 -16.28 -1.59 -19.17
C VAL A 244 -17.68 -1.27 -18.64
N LEU A 245 -18.25 -2.11 -17.77
CA LEU A 245 -19.54 -1.88 -17.13
C LEU A 245 -19.52 -0.61 -16.27
N TYR A 246 -18.55 -0.48 -15.35
CA TYR A 246 -18.41 0.70 -14.48
C TYR A 246 -18.04 1.98 -15.24
N GLY A 247 -17.37 1.85 -16.39
CA GLY A 247 -17.09 2.98 -17.28
C GLY A 247 -18.28 3.43 -18.13
N THR A 248 -19.37 2.67 -18.16
CA THR A 248 -20.56 2.98 -18.99
C THR A 248 -21.50 3.91 -18.24
N LYS A 249 -21.67 5.13 -18.73
CA LYS A 249 -22.52 6.16 -18.10
C LYS A 249 -24.00 6.02 -18.46
N ASP A 250 -24.30 5.54 -19.66
CA ASP A 250 -25.68 5.36 -20.11
C ASP A 250 -26.30 4.14 -19.43
N PHE A 251 -27.43 4.35 -18.75
CA PHE A 251 -28.05 3.32 -17.92
C PHE A 251 -28.55 2.13 -18.75
N ALA A 252 -29.18 2.39 -19.89
CA ALA A 252 -29.68 1.31 -20.76
C ALA A 252 -28.54 0.47 -21.34
N ALA A 253 -27.44 1.11 -21.73
CA ALA A 253 -26.23 0.42 -22.17
C ALA A 253 -25.55 -0.35 -21.02
N GLN A 254 -25.61 0.17 -19.79
CA GLN A 254 -25.09 -0.50 -18.60
C GLN A 254 -25.91 -1.75 -18.29
N GLU A 255 -27.24 -1.66 -18.26
CA GLU A 255 -28.16 -2.80 -18.05
C GLU A 255 -27.95 -3.89 -19.10
N LYS A 256 -27.82 -3.50 -20.38
CA LYS A 256 -27.52 -4.45 -21.46
C LYS A 256 -26.18 -5.17 -21.23
N LYS A 257 -25.13 -4.43 -20.85
CA LYS A 257 -23.81 -5.02 -20.56
C LYS A 257 -23.85 -5.95 -19.35
N ALA A 258 -24.59 -5.60 -18.31
CA ALA A 258 -24.82 -6.46 -17.15
C ALA A 258 -25.47 -7.78 -17.57
N ALA A 259 -26.53 -7.73 -18.40
CA ALA A 259 -27.18 -8.94 -18.92
C ALA A 259 -26.24 -9.78 -19.81
N ASP A 260 -25.47 -9.14 -20.69
CA ASP A 260 -24.47 -9.82 -21.54
C ASP A 260 -23.40 -10.51 -20.68
N MET A 261 -22.97 -9.89 -19.58
CA MET A 261 -22.03 -10.49 -18.63
C MET A 261 -22.63 -11.69 -17.90
N ILE A 262 -23.85 -11.57 -17.37
CA ILE A 262 -24.54 -12.68 -16.71
C ILE A 262 -24.62 -13.90 -17.64
N ALA A 263 -24.99 -13.68 -18.91
CA ALA A 263 -25.05 -14.73 -19.92
C ALA A 263 -23.67 -15.30 -20.27
N LYS A 264 -22.68 -14.44 -20.54
CA LYS A 264 -21.30 -14.84 -20.91
C LYS A 264 -20.63 -15.69 -19.84
N PHE A 265 -20.75 -15.29 -18.57
CA PHE A 265 -20.15 -15.98 -17.43
C PHE A 265 -21.05 -17.07 -16.84
N LYS A 266 -22.26 -17.26 -17.40
CA LYS A 266 -23.25 -18.26 -16.97
C LYS A 266 -23.58 -18.16 -15.49
N LEU A 267 -23.72 -16.93 -14.99
CA LEU A 267 -24.03 -16.66 -13.59
C LEU A 267 -25.47 -17.05 -13.29
N ASP A 268 -25.67 -17.67 -12.12
CA ASP A 268 -26.95 -18.20 -11.70
C ASP A 268 -27.29 -17.72 -10.28
N ALA A 269 -28.36 -16.94 -10.15
CA ALA A 269 -28.79 -16.38 -8.87
C ALA A 269 -29.17 -17.45 -7.83
N SER A 270 -29.45 -18.69 -8.25
CA SER A 270 -29.70 -19.80 -7.34
C SER A 270 -28.41 -20.40 -6.76
N LYS A 271 -27.24 -20.10 -7.35
CA LYS A 271 -25.96 -20.63 -6.89
C LYS A 271 -25.28 -19.65 -5.96
N LYS A 272 -25.07 -20.08 -4.71
CA LYS A 272 -24.30 -19.32 -3.72
C LYS A 272 -22.90 -18.92 -4.21
N ALA A 273 -22.27 -19.71 -5.08
CA ALA A 273 -20.96 -19.41 -5.64
C ALA A 273 -20.95 -18.19 -6.59
N ASP A 274 -22.10 -17.82 -7.16
CA ASP A 274 -22.23 -16.70 -8.11
C ASP A 274 -22.73 -15.42 -7.42
N ALA A 275 -23.20 -15.52 -6.17
CA ALA A 275 -23.81 -14.41 -5.45
C ALA A 275 -22.90 -13.17 -5.38
N ASP A 276 -21.61 -13.34 -5.09
CA ASP A 276 -20.67 -12.22 -5.00
C ASP A 276 -20.47 -11.52 -6.36
N LYS A 277 -20.43 -12.30 -7.45
CA LYS A 277 -20.29 -11.76 -8.81
C LYS A 277 -21.57 -11.05 -9.26
N LEU A 278 -22.73 -11.60 -8.93
CA LEU A 278 -24.02 -10.99 -9.22
C LEU A 278 -24.22 -9.69 -8.43
N ASN A 279 -23.82 -9.66 -7.15
CA ASN A 279 -23.87 -8.45 -6.32
C ASN A 279 -22.91 -7.35 -6.80
N SER A 280 -21.90 -7.69 -7.60
CA SER A 280 -20.93 -6.73 -8.13
C SER A 280 -21.39 -6.06 -9.43
N ILE A 281 -22.29 -6.70 -10.19
CA ILE A 281 -22.89 -6.20 -11.44
C ILE A 281 -24.03 -5.24 -11.11
#